data_AF-A0A7T0G2R8-F1
#
_entry.id   AF-A0A7T0G2R8-F1
#
_cell.length_a   1.000
_cell.length_b   1.000
_cell.length_c   1.000
_cell.angle_alpha   90.00
_cell.angle_beta   90.00
_cell.angle_gamma   90.00
#
_symmetry.space_group_name_H-M   'P 1'
#
loop_
_entity.id
_entity.type
_entity.pdbx_description
1 polymer ?
#
loop_
_entity_poly.entity_id
_entity_poly.type
_entity_poly.pdbx_seq_one_letter_code
_entity_poly.pdbx_strand_id
1 'polypeptide(L)'
;MKKLSAEFKFLKRHEPQLHALLVLAANYPKDDPQASLIRLRQFGELLARVWIQKLHVFSENTEPYIDLLDRVREQGKLEPEVYAGLNTLRLEGNKALHFFIGDKESAQSNLKLAKKLARAFDARFGKDGDRLESPFKPEQLAASTAPNEIAEEARAVDKDFSGRNLTSFDFSGKDLRGYDFTGACLFRAKFRNCNLKNVSFRGADLRHADFSDAKNLQSYQLDNAMRDQIKLPDRVQRALDSQKFI
;
A
#
# COMPACT_ATOMS: atom_id res chain seq x y z
N MET A 1 -5.02 26.24 7.62
CA MET A 1 -3.68 26.20 6.97
C MET A 1 -2.54 26.61 7.91
N LYS A 2 -2.48 27.85 8.41
CA LYS A 2 -1.40 28.31 9.34
C LYS A 2 -1.24 27.43 10.59
N LYS A 3 -2.36 27.01 11.20
CA LYS A 3 -2.37 26.12 12.38
C LYS A 3 -1.69 24.77 12.13
N LEU A 4 -2.00 24.11 11.01
CA LEU A 4 -1.43 22.79 10.67
C LEU A 4 0.04 22.89 10.29
N SER A 5 0.41 23.92 9.51
CA SER A 5 1.80 24.16 9.15
C SER A 5 2.67 24.41 10.39
N ALA A 6 2.15 25.07 11.42
CA ALA A 6 2.84 25.28 12.68
C ALA A 6 2.92 23.98 13.51
N GLU A 7 1.81 23.26 13.63
CA GLU A 7 1.69 22.00 14.38
C GLU A 7 2.73 20.95 13.94
N PHE A 8 2.92 20.77 12.64
CA PHE A 8 3.82 19.74 12.09
C PHE A 8 5.19 20.29 11.68
N LYS A 9 5.58 21.50 12.12
CA LYS A 9 6.85 22.13 11.74
C LYS A 9 8.08 21.27 12.11
N PHE A 10 7.96 20.39 13.12
CA PHE A 10 9.00 19.46 13.54
C PHE A 10 9.49 18.55 12.40
N LEU A 11 8.62 18.18 11.45
CA LEU A 11 8.97 17.33 10.31
C LEU A 11 10.09 17.94 9.46
N LYS A 12 10.17 19.26 9.37
CA LYS A 12 11.21 19.97 8.61
C LYS A 12 12.63 19.67 9.08
N ARG A 13 12.80 19.28 10.35
CA ARG A 13 14.11 18.92 10.92
C ARG A 13 14.60 17.56 10.43
N HIS A 14 13.67 16.70 10.04
CA HIS A 14 13.98 15.34 9.59
C HIS A 14 14.04 15.30 8.07
N GLU A 15 13.01 15.84 7.41
CA GLU A 15 12.91 15.92 5.96
C GLU A 15 11.89 17.02 5.58
N PRO A 16 12.32 18.16 5.01
CA PRO A 16 11.43 19.26 4.62
C PRO A 16 10.26 18.85 3.73
N GLN A 17 10.45 17.87 2.85
CA GLN A 17 9.39 17.39 1.96
C GLN A 17 8.22 16.72 2.72
N LEU A 18 8.47 16.09 3.88
CA LEU A 18 7.39 15.53 4.71
C LEU A 18 6.41 16.60 5.18
N HIS A 19 6.94 17.75 5.60
CA HIS A 19 6.11 18.89 5.99
C HIS A 19 5.30 19.42 4.82
N ALA A 20 5.94 19.60 3.66
CA ALA A 20 5.30 20.12 2.47
C ALA A 20 4.15 19.21 1.99
N LEU A 21 4.39 17.90 1.88
CA LEU A 21 3.40 16.92 1.44
C LEU A 21 2.19 16.87 2.38
N LEU A 22 2.42 16.85 3.71
CA LEU A 22 1.33 16.81 4.68
C LEU A 22 0.49 18.09 4.68
N VAL A 23 1.12 19.25 4.53
CA VAL A 23 0.41 20.54 4.43
C VAL A 23 -0.39 20.61 3.14
N LEU A 24 0.20 20.21 2.00
CA LEU A 24 -0.49 20.19 0.72
C LEU A 24 -1.68 19.22 0.74
N ALA A 25 -1.50 17.99 1.25
CA ALA A 25 -2.57 17.02 1.41
C ALA A 25 -3.76 17.60 2.21
N ALA A 26 -3.49 18.42 3.23
CA ALA A 26 -4.55 18.99 4.06
C ALA A 26 -5.36 20.10 3.40
N ASN A 27 -4.93 20.64 2.27
CA ASN A 27 -5.64 21.71 1.57
C ASN A 27 -6.82 21.19 0.76
N TYR A 28 -6.70 19.99 0.20
CA TYR A 28 -7.62 19.47 -0.80
C TYR A 28 -8.70 18.48 -0.34
N PRO A 29 -8.84 17.99 0.91
CA PRO A 29 -9.81 16.91 1.19
C PRO A 29 -11.27 17.26 0.89
N LYS A 30 -11.62 18.55 0.81
CA LYS A 30 -12.97 19.02 0.46
C LYS A 30 -13.11 19.31 -1.04
N ASP A 31 -12.10 19.94 -1.64
CA ASP A 31 -12.18 20.51 -2.99
C ASP A 31 -11.63 19.53 -4.04
N ASP A 32 -10.63 18.72 -3.68
CA ASP A 32 -10.03 17.69 -4.52
C ASP A 32 -9.51 16.50 -3.65
N PRO A 33 -10.43 15.59 -3.26
CA PRO A 33 -10.09 14.46 -2.40
C PRO A 33 -9.06 13.50 -3.03
N GLN A 34 -9.08 13.34 -4.36
CA GLN A 34 -8.13 12.49 -5.07
C GLN A 34 -6.71 13.03 -4.93
N ALA A 35 -6.51 14.32 -5.20
CA ALA A 35 -5.19 14.92 -5.10
C ALA A 35 -4.71 15.04 -3.64
N SER A 36 -5.63 15.06 -2.67
CA SER A 36 -5.31 14.84 -1.25
C SER A 36 -4.76 13.43 -1.02
N LEU A 37 -5.46 12.38 -1.47
CA LEU A 37 -5.06 10.99 -1.29
C LEU A 37 -3.71 10.66 -1.97
N ILE A 38 -3.46 11.19 -3.17
CA ILE A 38 -2.18 11.02 -3.87
C ILE A 38 -1.03 11.62 -3.05
N ARG A 39 -1.22 12.82 -2.48
CA ARG A 39 -0.21 13.46 -1.63
C ARG A 39 -0.01 12.73 -0.31
N LEU A 40 -1.07 12.15 0.25
CA LEU A 40 -0.99 11.32 1.47
C LEU A 40 -0.20 10.04 1.23
N ARG A 41 -0.35 9.41 0.04
CA ARG A 41 0.53 8.32 -0.38
C ARG A 41 1.97 8.76 -0.47
N GLN A 42 2.27 9.85 -1.17
CA GLN A 42 3.65 10.38 -1.27
C GLN A 42 4.24 10.68 0.11
N PHE A 43 3.44 11.25 1.00
CA PHE A 43 3.83 11.49 2.40
C PHE A 43 4.17 10.17 3.12
N GLY A 44 3.32 9.16 3.04
CA GLY A 44 3.56 7.85 3.65
C GLY A 44 4.78 7.15 3.07
N GLU A 45 5.01 7.27 1.76
CA GLU A 45 6.17 6.69 1.09
C GLU A 45 7.49 7.30 1.59
N LEU A 46 7.54 8.63 1.64
CA LEU A 46 8.70 9.35 2.15
C LEU A 46 8.89 9.13 3.65
N LEU A 47 7.81 9.11 4.44
CA LEU A 47 7.89 8.96 5.89
C LEU A 47 8.51 7.62 6.24
N ALA A 48 8.13 6.53 5.57
CA ALA A 48 8.74 5.23 5.84
C ALA A 48 10.24 5.22 5.49
N ARG A 49 10.65 5.82 4.37
CA ARG A 49 12.07 5.88 3.99
C ARG A 49 12.90 6.58 5.06
N VAL A 50 12.43 7.73 5.54
CA VAL A 50 13.10 8.47 6.61
C VAL A 50 13.08 7.67 7.92
N TRP A 51 11.97 7.02 8.25
CA TRP A 51 11.85 6.15 9.43
C TRP A 51 12.88 5.03 9.41
N ILE A 52 13.01 4.36 8.27
CA ILE A 52 13.87 3.19 8.11
C ILE A 52 15.34 3.59 8.09
N GLN A 53 15.67 4.72 7.49
CA GLN A 53 16.99 5.34 7.58
C GLN A 53 17.37 5.62 9.05
N LYS A 54 16.42 6.12 9.86
CA LYS A 54 16.63 6.37 11.30
C LYS A 54 16.75 5.09 12.12
N LEU A 55 16.19 3.97 11.64
CA LEU A 55 16.40 2.63 12.21
C LEU A 55 17.73 1.98 11.78
N HIS A 56 18.56 2.69 11.01
CA HIS A 56 19.83 2.20 10.46
C HIS A 56 19.69 0.87 9.71
N VAL A 57 18.53 0.66 9.07
CA VAL A 57 18.33 -0.48 8.17
C VAL A 57 18.80 -0.06 6.79
N PHE A 58 19.80 -0.76 6.26
CA PHE A 58 20.28 -0.53 4.91
C PHE A 58 19.17 -0.81 3.89
N SER A 59 19.02 0.07 2.91
CA SER A 59 18.12 -0.11 1.76
C SER A 59 18.82 0.39 0.50
N GLU A 60 18.71 -0.35 -0.59
CA GLU A 60 19.15 0.15 -1.89
C GLU A 60 18.17 1.21 -2.39
N ASN A 61 18.66 2.25 -3.08
CA ASN A 61 17.80 3.33 -3.60
C ASN A 61 16.73 2.84 -4.59
N THR A 62 16.93 1.67 -5.19
CA THR A 62 16.03 1.02 -6.15
C THR A 62 15.05 0.04 -5.50
N GLU A 63 15.15 -0.23 -4.20
CA GLU A 63 14.27 -1.16 -3.51
C GLU A 63 12.81 -0.65 -3.55
N PRO A 64 11.85 -1.47 -4.02
CA PRO A 64 10.44 -1.12 -4.00
C PRO A 64 9.98 -0.79 -2.57
N TYR A 65 9.16 0.26 -2.43
CA TYR A 65 8.69 0.76 -1.13
C TYR A 65 8.10 -0.32 -0.21
N ILE A 66 7.36 -1.27 -0.78
CA ILE A 66 6.69 -2.33 -0.01
C ILE A 66 7.68 -3.40 0.48
N ASP A 67 8.68 -3.75 -0.33
CA ASP A 67 9.77 -4.66 0.07
C ASP A 67 10.52 -4.12 1.28
N LEU A 68 10.79 -2.81 1.24
CA LEU A 68 11.45 -2.11 2.31
C LEU A 68 10.61 -2.14 3.61
N LEU A 69 9.29 -1.92 3.53
CA LEU A 69 8.39 -1.97 4.67
C LEU A 69 8.26 -3.38 5.25
N ASP A 70 8.08 -4.40 4.40
CA ASP A 70 7.90 -5.79 4.83
C ASP A 70 9.17 -6.29 5.54
N ARG A 71 10.34 -5.99 4.99
CA ARG A 71 11.62 -6.37 5.58
C ARG A 71 11.84 -5.78 6.97
N VAL A 72 11.49 -4.51 7.18
CA VAL A 72 11.67 -3.86 8.50
C VAL A 72 10.65 -4.39 9.52
N ARG A 73 9.44 -4.73 9.07
CA ARG A 73 8.44 -5.42 9.89
C ARG A 73 8.92 -6.83 10.28
N GLU A 74 9.43 -7.61 9.33
CA GLU A 74 9.97 -8.96 9.56
C GLU A 74 11.16 -8.96 10.52
N GLN A 75 11.98 -7.91 10.50
CA GLN A 75 13.05 -7.70 11.48
C GLN A 75 12.55 -7.27 12.87
N GLY A 76 11.23 -7.09 13.06
CA GLY A 76 10.63 -6.62 14.32
C GLY A 76 10.96 -5.16 14.66
N LYS A 77 11.45 -4.37 13.70
CA LYS A 77 11.90 -2.99 13.93
C LYS A 77 10.81 -1.94 13.73
N LEU A 78 9.71 -2.33 13.06
CA LEU A 78 8.55 -1.50 12.79
C LEU A 78 7.31 -2.06 13.49
N GLU A 79 6.63 -1.19 14.23
CA GLU A 79 5.39 -1.53 14.92
C GLU A 79 4.29 -1.89 13.89
N PRO A 80 3.47 -2.94 14.14
CA PRO A 80 2.40 -3.35 13.23
C PRO A 80 1.45 -2.22 12.84
N GLU A 81 1.16 -1.30 13.76
CA GLU A 81 0.27 -0.16 13.55
C GLU A 81 0.88 0.88 12.61
N VAL A 82 2.20 1.09 12.72
CA VAL A 82 2.93 1.99 11.83
C VAL A 82 2.96 1.40 10.42
N TYR A 83 3.24 0.10 10.31
CA TYR A 83 3.16 -0.63 9.04
C TYR A 83 1.75 -0.52 8.41
N ALA A 84 0.70 -0.84 9.17
CA ALA A 84 -0.69 -0.81 8.69
C ALA A 84 -1.11 0.60 8.26
N GLY A 85 -0.70 1.61 9.02
CA GLY A 85 -0.97 3.00 8.70
C GLY A 85 -0.32 3.45 7.40
N LEU A 86 0.99 3.17 7.24
CA LEU A 86 1.75 3.50 6.03
C LEU A 86 1.18 2.77 4.80
N ASN A 87 0.81 1.51 4.95
CA ASN A 87 0.21 0.72 3.88
C ASN A 87 -1.19 1.23 3.48
N THR A 88 -2.02 1.65 4.45
CA THR A 88 -3.33 2.27 4.17
C THR A 88 -3.18 3.53 3.30
N LEU A 89 -2.26 4.44 3.65
CA LEU A 89 -2.02 5.65 2.86
C LEU A 89 -1.63 5.32 1.42
N ARG A 90 -0.80 4.28 1.23
CA ARG A 90 -0.39 3.80 -0.09
C ARG A 90 -1.58 3.26 -0.89
N LEU A 91 -2.39 2.38 -0.30
CA LEU A 91 -3.53 1.76 -0.97
C LEU A 91 -4.57 2.79 -1.41
N GLU A 92 -4.91 3.73 -0.53
CA GLU A 92 -5.91 4.75 -0.83
C GLU A 92 -5.41 5.77 -1.85
N GLY A 93 -4.13 6.15 -1.82
CA GLY A 93 -3.54 6.96 -2.88
C GLY A 93 -3.44 6.22 -4.23
N ASN A 94 -3.25 4.88 -4.23
CA ASN A 94 -3.30 4.08 -5.44
C ASN A 94 -4.71 4.04 -6.05
N LYS A 95 -5.73 3.86 -5.21
CA LYS A 95 -7.14 3.93 -5.63
C LYS A 95 -7.45 5.29 -6.27
N ALA A 96 -7.01 6.37 -5.64
CA ALA A 96 -7.17 7.73 -6.15
C ALA A 96 -6.49 7.94 -7.51
N LEU A 97 -5.26 7.47 -7.68
CA LEU A 97 -4.48 7.68 -8.89
C LEU A 97 -4.98 6.86 -10.09
N HIS A 98 -5.31 5.58 -9.89
CA HIS A 98 -5.56 4.63 -10.99
C HIS A 98 -7.03 4.47 -11.37
N PHE A 99 -7.95 4.82 -10.47
CA PHE A 99 -9.38 4.64 -10.72
C PHE A 99 -10.16 5.94 -10.70
N PHE A 100 -9.53 7.07 -10.39
CA PHE A 100 -10.23 8.32 -10.12
C PHE A 100 -11.29 8.13 -9.02
N ILE A 101 -11.01 7.26 -8.04
CA ILE A 101 -11.86 7.00 -6.88
C ILE A 101 -11.22 7.67 -5.68
N GLY A 102 -11.88 8.67 -5.13
CA GLY A 102 -11.44 9.36 -3.93
C GLY A 102 -12.58 10.21 -3.39
N ASP A 103 -13.20 9.77 -2.31
CA ASP A 103 -14.22 10.54 -1.62
C ASP A 103 -13.62 11.37 -0.48
N LYS A 104 -14.38 12.36 -0.05
CA LYS A 104 -14.00 13.29 1.01
C LYS A 104 -13.79 12.61 2.35
N GLU A 105 -14.54 11.56 2.66
CA GLU A 105 -14.43 10.83 3.92
C GLU A 105 -13.12 10.04 3.97
N SER A 106 -12.79 9.32 2.89
CA SER A 106 -11.52 8.62 2.70
C SER A 106 -10.34 9.58 2.79
N ALA A 107 -10.39 10.73 2.11
CA ALA A 107 -9.33 11.75 2.18
C ALA A 107 -9.15 12.32 3.60
N GLN A 108 -10.25 12.57 4.34
CA GLN A 108 -10.19 13.07 5.71
C GLN A 108 -9.66 12.01 6.69
N SER A 109 -10.09 10.76 6.55
CA SER A 109 -9.64 9.64 7.39
C SER A 109 -8.15 9.36 7.18
N ASN A 110 -7.69 9.34 5.94
CA ASN A 110 -6.27 9.19 5.61
C ASN A 110 -5.43 10.39 6.09
N LEU A 111 -5.97 11.61 6.02
CA LEU A 111 -5.28 12.78 6.58
C LEU A 111 -5.14 12.69 8.11
N LYS A 112 -6.16 12.18 8.83
CA LYS A 112 -6.06 11.93 10.28
C LYS A 112 -5.00 10.87 10.58
N LEU A 113 -4.95 9.80 9.80
CA LEU A 113 -3.97 8.74 9.93
C LEU A 113 -2.54 9.24 9.69
N ALA A 114 -2.31 10.01 8.61
CA ALA A 114 -1.01 10.61 8.32
C ALA A 114 -0.49 11.51 9.46
N LYS A 115 -1.38 12.28 10.09
CA LYS A 115 -1.04 13.08 11.27
C LYS A 115 -0.67 12.22 12.49
N LYS A 116 -1.34 11.09 12.70
CA LYS A 116 -0.97 10.14 13.77
C LYS A 116 0.42 9.55 13.52
N LEU A 117 0.70 9.11 12.29
CA LEU A 117 2.01 8.58 11.90
C LEU A 117 3.12 9.62 12.07
N ALA A 118 2.88 10.88 11.68
CA ALA A 118 3.83 11.98 11.88
C ALA A 118 4.17 12.20 13.36
N ARG A 119 3.18 12.09 14.26
CA ARG A 119 3.41 12.22 15.71
C ARG A 119 4.12 11.00 16.29
N ALA A 120 3.77 9.79 15.86
CA ALA A 120 4.48 8.58 16.26
C ALA A 120 5.95 8.63 15.84
N PHE A 121 6.24 9.17 14.65
CA PHE A 121 7.60 9.40 14.17
C PHE A 121 8.37 10.39 15.06
N ASP A 122 7.78 11.55 15.40
CA ASP A 122 8.44 12.54 16.28
C ASP A 122 8.56 12.05 17.73
N ALA A 123 7.62 11.25 18.22
CA ALA A 123 7.74 10.61 19.54
C ALA A 123 8.97 9.67 19.58
N ARG A 124 9.23 8.94 18.48
CA ARG A 124 10.33 7.97 18.40
C ARG A 124 11.69 8.60 18.08
N PHE A 125 11.74 9.65 17.25
CA PHE A 125 12.99 10.22 16.75
C PHE A 125 13.16 11.72 17.01
N GLY A 126 12.23 12.34 17.72
CA GLY A 126 12.26 13.75 18.08
C GLY A 126 13.32 14.08 19.13
N LYS A 127 13.32 15.33 19.62
CA LYS A 127 14.36 15.86 20.51
C LYS A 127 14.44 15.15 21.87
N ASP A 128 13.33 14.56 22.34
CA ASP A 128 13.19 13.92 23.65
C ASP A 128 13.02 12.39 23.53
N GLY A 129 13.61 11.78 22.50
CA GLY A 129 13.35 10.41 21.99
C GLY A 129 13.63 9.22 22.91
N ASP A 130 13.52 9.38 24.23
CA ASP A 130 13.62 8.30 25.22
C ASP A 130 12.42 8.22 26.19
N ARG A 131 11.37 9.03 26.00
CA ARG A 131 10.10 8.86 26.73
C ARG A 131 8.91 9.22 25.87
N LEU A 132 8.06 8.24 25.57
CA LEU A 132 6.61 8.24 25.82
C LEU A 132 5.98 7.01 25.15
N GLU A 133 5.10 6.36 25.91
CA GLU A 133 4.31 5.19 25.51
C GLU A 133 3.72 5.32 24.10
N SER A 134 3.58 4.18 23.42
CA SER A 134 2.97 4.10 22.09
C SER A 134 1.64 4.87 22.05
N PRO A 135 1.44 5.78 21.08
CA PRO A 135 0.18 6.54 20.95
C PRO A 135 -1.01 5.67 20.51
N PHE A 136 -0.78 4.37 20.26
CA PHE A 136 -1.78 3.39 19.91
C PHE A 136 -2.20 2.60 21.16
N LYS A 137 -3.44 2.82 21.63
CA LYS A 137 -4.03 2.02 22.71
C LYS A 137 -4.38 0.61 22.19
N PRO A 138 -4.14 -0.46 22.98
CA PRO A 138 -4.42 -1.84 22.57
C PRO A 138 -5.88 -2.10 22.15
N GLU A 139 -6.83 -1.31 22.65
CA GLU A 139 -8.27 -1.54 22.44
C GLU A 139 -8.77 -1.22 21.02
N GLN A 140 -7.92 -0.70 20.12
CA GLN A 140 -8.27 -0.53 18.69
C GLN A 140 -7.86 -1.73 17.82
N LEU A 141 -7.33 -2.82 18.41
CA LEU A 141 -6.78 -3.99 17.71
C LEU A 141 -7.82 -4.96 17.10
N ALA A 142 -9.13 -4.79 17.30
CA ALA A 142 -10.11 -5.74 16.76
C ALA A 142 -10.56 -5.37 15.34
N ALA A 143 -9.62 -5.34 14.37
CA ALA A 143 -9.89 -5.56 12.93
C ALA A 143 -8.59 -5.42 12.10
N SER A 144 -7.66 -6.35 12.23
CA SER A 144 -6.73 -6.69 11.14
C SER A 144 -6.05 -8.00 11.50
N THR A 145 -6.74 -9.08 11.15
CA THR A 145 -6.40 -10.48 11.37
C THR A 145 -4.99 -10.82 10.88
N ALA A 146 -4.34 -11.71 11.62
CA ALA A 146 -2.96 -12.14 11.40
C ALA A 146 -2.85 -12.96 10.08
N PRO A 147 -1.65 -13.11 9.50
CA PRO A 147 -1.43 -13.85 8.25
C PRO A 147 -1.96 -15.29 8.25
N ASN A 148 -2.09 -15.91 9.43
CA ASN A 148 -2.61 -17.28 9.57
C ASN A 148 -4.14 -17.37 9.61
N GLU A 149 -4.87 -16.30 9.93
CA GLU A 149 -6.35 -16.32 9.96
C GLU A 149 -6.96 -16.22 8.55
N ILE A 150 -6.22 -15.63 7.58
CA ILE A 150 -6.60 -15.60 6.16
C ILE A 150 -6.71 -17.03 5.58
N ALA A 151 -5.99 -17.99 6.14
CA ALA A 151 -6.02 -19.38 5.68
C ALA A 151 -7.26 -20.16 6.17
N GLU A 152 -7.86 -19.79 7.31
CA GLU A 152 -9.04 -20.49 7.86
C GLU A 152 -10.37 -19.83 7.51
N GLU A 153 -10.42 -18.50 7.32
CA GLU A 153 -11.64 -17.80 6.85
C GLU A 153 -12.01 -18.12 5.39
N ALA A 154 -11.13 -18.80 4.64
CA ALA A 154 -11.38 -19.22 3.26
C ALA A 154 -12.43 -20.35 3.11
N ARG A 155 -13.10 -20.78 4.20
CA ARG A 155 -14.11 -21.85 4.18
C ARG A 155 -15.56 -21.42 3.93
N ALA A 156 -15.82 -20.14 3.71
CA ALA A 156 -17.00 -19.67 2.99
C ALA A 156 -16.51 -18.64 1.98
N VAL A 157 -16.54 -18.99 0.68
CA VAL A 157 -15.82 -18.26 -0.36
C VAL A 157 -16.50 -16.93 -0.65
N ASP A 158 -16.26 -15.94 0.20
CA ASP A 158 -16.29 -14.56 -0.26
C ASP A 158 -15.18 -14.44 -1.32
N LYS A 159 -15.59 -14.21 -2.56
CA LYS A 159 -14.69 -14.05 -3.70
C LYS A 159 -14.04 -12.67 -3.72
N ASP A 160 -14.26 -11.86 -2.68
CA ASP A 160 -13.76 -10.51 -2.54
C ASP A 160 -12.46 -10.44 -1.73
N PHE A 161 -11.37 -10.18 -2.45
CA PHE A 161 -10.07 -9.78 -1.93
C PHE A 161 -9.71 -8.33 -2.28
N SER A 162 -10.70 -7.51 -2.63
CA SER A 162 -10.48 -6.12 -3.00
C SER A 162 -9.80 -5.33 -1.87
N GLY A 163 -8.80 -4.52 -2.23
CA GLY A 163 -8.01 -3.72 -1.29
C GLY A 163 -7.17 -4.49 -0.28
N ARG A 164 -7.21 -5.83 -0.25
CA ARG A 164 -6.48 -6.62 0.76
C ARG A 164 -4.97 -6.62 0.52
N ASN A 165 -4.22 -6.79 1.59
CA ASN A 165 -2.78 -7.05 1.51
C ASN A 165 -2.52 -8.55 1.41
N LEU A 166 -2.04 -8.97 0.24
CA LEU A 166 -1.73 -10.34 -0.13
C LEU A 166 -0.31 -10.43 -0.69
N THR A 167 0.59 -9.56 -0.20
CA THR A 167 2.01 -9.56 -0.57
C THR A 167 2.62 -10.94 -0.33
N SER A 168 3.35 -11.45 -1.32
CA SER A 168 4.02 -12.76 -1.33
C SER A 168 3.08 -13.96 -1.12
N PHE A 169 1.76 -13.76 -1.16
CA PHE A 169 0.80 -14.83 -0.94
C PHE A 169 0.86 -15.87 -2.07
N ASP A 170 0.82 -17.15 -1.71
CA ASP A 170 0.87 -18.25 -2.67
C ASP A 170 -0.54 -18.74 -3.03
N PHE A 171 -0.98 -18.39 -4.24
CA PHE A 171 -2.21 -18.89 -4.84
C PHE A 171 -1.96 -20.06 -5.80
N SER A 172 -0.72 -20.55 -5.93
CA SER A 172 -0.35 -21.49 -6.99
C SER A 172 -1.27 -22.72 -7.01
N GLY A 173 -1.75 -23.07 -8.21
CA GLY A 173 -2.66 -24.20 -8.44
C GLY A 173 -4.12 -23.97 -8.02
N LYS A 174 -4.48 -22.81 -7.47
CA LYS A 174 -5.87 -22.53 -7.05
C LYS A 174 -6.79 -22.21 -8.23
N ASP A 175 -8.05 -22.57 -8.07
CA ASP A 175 -9.13 -22.13 -8.93
C ASP A 175 -9.69 -20.80 -8.40
N LEU A 176 -9.32 -19.70 -9.05
CA LEU A 176 -9.69 -18.35 -8.65
C LEU A 176 -10.79 -17.76 -9.54
N ARG A 177 -11.60 -18.60 -10.20
CA ARG A 177 -12.64 -18.12 -11.11
C ARG A 177 -13.61 -17.14 -10.44
N GLY A 178 -13.65 -15.92 -10.98
CA GLY A 178 -14.57 -14.86 -10.52
C GLY A 178 -14.14 -14.16 -9.23
N TYR A 179 -12.88 -14.30 -8.80
CA TYR A 179 -12.37 -13.55 -7.65
C TYR A 179 -12.11 -12.08 -8.00
N ASP A 180 -12.31 -11.21 -7.02
CA ASP A 180 -12.02 -9.79 -7.11
C ASP A 180 -10.77 -9.44 -6.29
N PHE A 181 -9.70 -9.04 -6.97
CA PHE A 181 -8.48 -8.49 -6.36
C PHE A 181 -8.32 -6.99 -6.66
N THR A 182 -9.42 -6.28 -6.93
CA THR A 182 -9.39 -4.86 -7.29
C THR A 182 -8.69 -4.05 -6.21
N GLY A 183 -7.64 -3.31 -6.59
CA GLY A 183 -6.85 -2.49 -5.67
C GLY A 183 -6.07 -3.27 -4.60
N ALA A 184 -6.01 -4.61 -4.69
CA ALA A 184 -5.26 -5.44 -3.75
C ALA A 184 -3.74 -5.21 -3.87
N CYS A 185 -3.01 -5.42 -2.78
CA CYS A 185 -1.56 -5.53 -2.81
C CYS A 185 -1.17 -6.98 -3.06
N LEU A 186 -0.69 -7.28 -4.26
CA LEU A 186 -0.30 -8.60 -4.73
C LEU A 186 1.19 -8.65 -5.10
N PHE A 187 1.97 -7.77 -4.48
CA PHE A 187 3.40 -7.67 -4.71
C PHE A 187 4.06 -9.02 -4.44
N ARG A 188 4.87 -9.54 -5.37
CA ARG A 188 5.48 -10.90 -5.29
C ARG A 188 4.50 -12.07 -5.10
N ALA A 189 3.19 -11.87 -5.25
CA ALA A 189 2.21 -12.95 -5.13
C ALA A 189 2.41 -13.98 -6.25
N LYS A 190 2.12 -15.26 -5.95
CA LYS A 190 2.29 -16.36 -6.89
C LYS A 190 0.93 -16.83 -7.39
N PHE A 191 0.71 -16.72 -8.69
CA PHE A 191 -0.48 -17.18 -9.40
C PHE A 191 -0.15 -18.32 -10.38
N ARG A 192 0.92 -19.08 -10.11
CA ARG A 192 1.38 -20.14 -10.99
C ARG A 192 0.30 -21.21 -11.17
N ASN A 193 0.09 -21.69 -12.38
CA ASN A 193 -0.90 -22.73 -12.68
C ASN A 193 -2.35 -22.42 -12.21
N CYS A 194 -2.70 -21.15 -11.94
CA CYS A 194 -4.05 -20.78 -11.50
C CYS A 194 -5.06 -20.76 -12.65
N ASN A 195 -6.34 -20.95 -12.33
CA ASN A 195 -7.42 -20.61 -13.25
C ASN A 195 -7.94 -19.19 -12.95
N LEU A 196 -7.62 -18.24 -13.83
CA LEU A 196 -7.92 -16.82 -13.63
C LEU A 196 -9.09 -16.32 -14.48
N LYS A 197 -9.98 -17.22 -14.94
CA LYS A 197 -11.14 -16.80 -15.74
C LYS A 197 -12.02 -15.85 -14.91
N ASN A 198 -12.33 -14.68 -15.48
CA ASN A 198 -13.17 -13.64 -14.89
C ASN A 198 -12.62 -13.06 -13.57
N VAL A 199 -11.31 -13.08 -13.35
CA VAL A 199 -10.68 -12.41 -12.20
C VAL A 199 -10.47 -10.92 -12.46
N SER A 200 -10.74 -10.06 -11.49
CA SER A 200 -10.35 -8.64 -11.56
C SER A 200 -9.03 -8.42 -10.84
N PHE A 201 -8.02 -7.87 -11.54
CA PHE A 201 -6.82 -7.30 -10.91
C PHE A 201 -6.73 -5.79 -11.12
N ARG A 202 -7.86 -5.14 -11.44
CA ARG A 202 -7.86 -3.72 -11.79
C ARG A 202 -7.20 -2.92 -10.67
N GLY A 203 -6.23 -2.08 -11.01
CA GLY A 203 -5.43 -1.26 -10.09
C GLY A 203 -4.80 -1.97 -8.89
N ALA A 204 -4.67 -3.30 -8.96
CA ALA A 204 -3.88 -4.05 -8.01
C ALA A 204 -2.38 -3.74 -8.19
N ASP A 205 -1.62 -3.89 -7.12
CA ASP A 205 -0.16 -3.88 -7.18
C ASP A 205 0.35 -5.28 -7.47
N LEU A 206 0.63 -5.59 -8.73
CA LEU A 206 1.12 -6.88 -9.25
C LEU A 206 2.63 -6.88 -9.51
N ARG A 207 3.37 -5.89 -9.00
CA ARG A 207 4.82 -5.83 -9.26
C ARG A 207 5.51 -7.08 -8.71
N HIS A 208 6.40 -7.66 -9.52
CA HIS A 208 7.06 -8.94 -9.24
C HIS A 208 6.13 -10.16 -9.04
N ALA A 209 4.83 -10.03 -9.30
CA ALA A 209 3.91 -11.16 -9.24
C ALA A 209 4.22 -12.18 -10.34
N ASP A 210 3.97 -13.45 -10.05
CA ASP A 210 4.30 -14.56 -10.94
C ASP A 210 3.04 -15.26 -11.46
N PHE A 211 2.70 -15.00 -12.72
CA PHE A 211 1.58 -15.63 -13.44
C PHE A 211 2.03 -16.73 -14.40
N SER A 212 3.24 -17.29 -14.22
CA SER A 212 3.73 -18.37 -15.09
C SER A 212 2.73 -19.52 -15.13
N ASP A 213 2.43 -20.00 -16.35
CA ASP A 213 1.47 -21.09 -16.58
C ASP A 213 0.02 -20.82 -16.13
N ALA A 214 -0.33 -19.57 -15.81
CA ALA A 214 -1.70 -19.20 -15.46
C ALA A 214 -2.65 -19.36 -16.66
N LYS A 215 -3.75 -20.06 -16.41
CA LYS A 215 -4.80 -20.34 -17.39
C LYS A 215 -5.85 -19.24 -17.38
N ASN A 216 -6.39 -18.93 -18.55
CA ASN A 216 -7.50 -17.98 -18.75
C ASN A 216 -7.23 -16.53 -18.31
N LEU A 217 -5.99 -16.15 -17.98
CA LEU A 217 -5.59 -14.75 -17.82
C LEU A 217 -5.66 -14.03 -19.17
N GLN A 218 -6.30 -12.87 -19.21
CA GLN A 218 -6.41 -12.00 -20.37
C GLN A 218 -5.74 -10.65 -20.07
N SER A 219 -5.28 -9.95 -21.11
CA SER A 219 -4.62 -8.64 -20.95
C SER A 219 -5.49 -7.63 -20.22
N TYR A 220 -6.78 -7.54 -20.55
CA TYR A 220 -7.73 -6.59 -19.93
C TYR A 220 -7.90 -6.77 -18.42
N GLN A 221 -7.65 -7.98 -17.89
CA GLN A 221 -7.75 -8.24 -16.45
C GLN A 221 -6.65 -7.53 -15.67
N LEU A 222 -5.59 -7.10 -16.36
CA LEU A 222 -4.43 -6.40 -15.81
C LEU A 222 -4.51 -4.89 -16.07
N ASP A 223 -5.64 -4.38 -16.55
CA ASP A 223 -5.80 -2.97 -16.87
C ASP A 223 -5.67 -2.11 -15.60
N ASN A 224 -4.90 -1.02 -15.72
CA ASN A 224 -4.56 -0.11 -14.64
C ASN A 224 -3.78 -0.73 -13.46
N ALA A 225 -3.42 -2.02 -13.50
CA ALA A 225 -2.60 -2.65 -12.47
C ALA A 225 -1.14 -2.17 -12.55
N MET A 226 -0.48 -2.03 -11.40
CA MET A 226 0.96 -1.80 -11.35
C MET A 226 1.66 -3.13 -11.62
N ARG A 227 2.32 -3.26 -12.77
CA ARG A 227 2.81 -4.57 -13.26
C ARG A 227 4.28 -4.58 -13.65
N ASP A 228 5.08 -3.72 -13.01
CA ASP A 228 6.53 -3.70 -13.21
C ASP A 228 7.15 -5.04 -12.79
N GLN A 229 8.00 -5.60 -13.64
CA GLN A 229 8.67 -6.89 -13.39
C GLN A 229 7.70 -8.06 -13.13
N ILE A 230 6.45 -7.96 -13.60
CA ILE A 230 5.49 -9.06 -13.60
C ILE A 230 6.00 -10.19 -14.51
N LYS A 231 5.79 -11.45 -14.10
CA LYS A 231 6.00 -12.60 -15.00
C LYS A 231 4.65 -13.03 -15.56
N LEU A 232 4.51 -13.00 -16.88
CA LEU A 232 3.27 -13.32 -17.59
C LEU A 232 3.45 -14.55 -18.49
N PRO A 233 2.38 -15.30 -18.78
CA PRO A 233 2.39 -16.26 -19.87
C PRO A 233 2.67 -15.55 -21.21
N ASP A 234 3.47 -16.15 -22.08
CA ASP A 234 3.88 -15.58 -23.37
C ASP A 234 2.72 -15.06 -24.22
N ARG A 235 1.57 -15.74 -24.17
CA ARG A 235 0.35 -15.35 -24.89
C ARG A 235 -0.20 -13.99 -24.43
N VAL A 236 -0.11 -13.70 -23.13
CA VAL A 236 -0.60 -12.44 -22.53
C VAL A 236 0.43 -11.34 -22.75
N GLN A 237 1.72 -11.66 -22.60
CA GLN A 237 2.80 -10.71 -22.87
C GLN A 237 2.72 -10.17 -24.31
N ARG A 238 2.57 -11.07 -25.30
CA ARG A 238 2.38 -10.68 -26.72
C ARG A 238 1.16 -9.79 -26.94
N ALA A 239 0.05 -10.06 -26.27
CA ALA A 239 -1.18 -9.26 -26.39
C ALA A 239 -1.04 -7.86 -25.78
N LEU A 240 -0.21 -7.70 -24.74
CA LEU A 240 0.08 -6.39 -24.16
C LEU A 240 1.05 -5.57 -25.01
N ASP A 241 2.02 -6.25 -25.64
CA ASP A 241 2.98 -5.58 -26.50
C ASP A 241 2.35 -5.10 -27.81
N SER A 242 1.37 -5.83 -28.36
CA SER A 242 0.63 -5.39 -29.56
C SER A 242 -0.29 -4.18 -29.33
N GLN A 243 -0.71 -3.93 -28.08
CA GLN A 243 -1.54 -2.77 -27.72
C GLN A 243 -0.73 -1.46 -27.57
N LYS A 244 0.60 -1.51 -27.55
CA LYS A 244 1.46 -0.32 -27.44
C LYS A 244 1.65 0.44 -28.77
N PHE A 245 1.19 -0.12 -29.89
CA PHE A 245 1.41 0.41 -31.24
C PHE A 245 0.14 0.92 -31.93
N ILE A 246 -0.94 1.14 -31.17
CA ILE A 246 -2.21 1.74 -31.62
C ILE A 246 -2.42 3.00 -30.79
#